data_AF-A0A849U6M5-F1
#
_entry.id   AF-A0A849U6M5-F1
#
_cell.length_a   1.000
_cell.length_b   1.000
_cell.length_c   1.000
_cell.angle_alpha   90.00
_cell.angle_beta   90.00
_cell.angle_gamma   90.00
#
_symmetry.space_group_name_H-M   'P 1'
#
loop_
_entity.id
_entity.type
_entity.pdbx_description
1 polymer ?
#
loop_
_entity_poly.entity_id
_entity_poly.type
_entity_poly.pdbx_seq_one_letter_code
_entity_poly.pdbx_strand_id
1 'polypeptide(L)' 'MNITTHLILVSAQPIPNLTPVLDDNLKPKKVIMLVSADMQERSN' A
#
# COMPACT_ATOMS: atom_id res chain seq x y z
N MET A 1 -6.19 7.39 -18.86
CA MET A 1 -5.70 8.05 -17.63
C MET A 1 -4.67 7.11 -17.00
N ASN A 2 -3.40 7.49 -16.89
CA ASN A 2 -2.35 6.60 -16.39
C ASN A 2 -2.19 6.82 -14.87
N ILE A 3 -2.82 5.95 -14.06
CA ILE A 3 -2.79 6.05 -12.59
C ILE A 3 -1.49 5.38 -12.12
N THR A 4 -0.55 6.19 -11.62
CA THR A 4 0.79 5.71 -11.20
C THR A 4 1.03 5.81 -9.70
N THR A 5 0.06 6.36 -8.96
CA THR A 5 0.12 6.51 -7.50
C THR A 5 -0.95 5.64 -6.86
N HIS A 6 -0.55 4.81 -5.91
CA HIS A 6 -1.48 3.99 -5.12
C HIS A 6 -1.66 4.59 -3.74
N LEU A 7 -2.92 4.66 -3.30
CA LEU A 7 -3.28 4.93 -1.92
C LEU A 7 -3.52 3.59 -1.23
N ILE A 8 -2.74 3.32 -0.17
CA ILE A 8 -2.80 2.05 0.56
C ILE A 8 -3.25 2.30 1.99
N LEU A 9 -4.23 1.53 2.45
CA LEU A 9 -4.65 1.49 3.84
C LEU A 9 -3.82 0.42 4.57
N VAL A 10 -3.03 0.85 5.55
CA VAL A 10 -2.26 -0.07 6.37
C VAL A 10 -3.18 -0.72 7.40
N SER A 11 -3.11 -2.05 7.45
CA SER A 11 -3.86 -2.88 8.38
C SER A 11 -3.01 -4.09 8.76
N ALA A 12 -3.54 -4.95 9.62
CA ALA A 12 -2.88 -6.21 10.02
C ALA A 12 -2.71 -7.22 8.86
N GLN A 13 -3.33 -7.00 7.70
CA GLN A 13 -3.21 -7.86 6.52
C GLN A 13 -2.41 -7.18 5.41
N PRO A 14 -1.15 -7.59 5.16
CA PRO A 14 -0.30 -6.95 4.16
C PRO A 14 -0.55 -7.45 2.72
N ILE A 15 -1.17 -8.62 2.55
CA ILE A 15 -1.30 -9.30 1.25
C ILE A 15 -2.01 -8.44 0.18
N PRO A 16 -3.17 -7.80 0.45
CA PRO A 16 -3.85 -6.98 -0.56
C PRO A 16 -3.00 -5.84 -1.14
N ASN A 17 -1.99 -5.40 -0.39
CA ASN A 17 -1.08 -4.31 -0.77
C ASN A 17 0.13 -4.80 -1.56
N LEU A 18 0.47 -6.09 -1.48
CA LEU A 18 1.64 -6.69 -2.10
C LEU A 18 1.36 -7.14 -3.54
N THR A 19 0.16 -7.68 -3.81
CA THR A 19 -0.23 -8.20 -5.13
C THR A 19 -0.11 -7.16 -6.25
N PRO A 20 -0.56 -5.90 -6.09
CA PRO A 20 -0.43 -4.88 -7.14
C PRO A 20 1.02 -4.44 -7.40
N VAL A 21 1.93 -4.64 -6.45
CA VAL A 21 3.36 -4.30 -6.60
C VAL A 21 4.09 -5.33 -7.46
N LEU A 22 3.59 -6.56 -7.50
CA LEU A 22 4.17 -7.69 -8.22
C LEU A 22 3.68 -7.81 -9.66
N ASP A 23 2.58 -7.15 -10.04
CA ASP A 23 2.07 -7.10 -11.41
C ASP A 23 2.61 -5.87 -12.13
N ASP A 24 3.40 -6.06 -13.18
CA ASP A 24 4.02 -4.97 -13.94
C ASP A 24 3.01 -4.00 -14.58
N ASN A 25 1.76 -4.43 -14.80
CA ASN A 25 0.69 -3.57 -15.32
C ASN A 25 0.04 -2.70 -14.23
N LEU A 26 0.16 -3.11 -12.97
CA LEU A 26 -0.45 -2.45 -11.81
C LEU A 26 0.58 -1.81 -10.88
N LYS A 27 1.87 -2.03 -11.12
CA LYS A 27 2.95 -1.59 -10.25
C LYS A 27 2.97 -0.07 -10.11
N PRO A 28 2.77 0.48 -8.89
CA PRO A 28 2.80 1.91 -8.68
C PRO A 28 4.22 2.46 -8.80
N LYS A 29 4.34 3.69 -9.31
CA LYS A 29 5.58 4.49 -9.25
C LYS A 29 5.74 5.20 -7.91
N LYS A 30 4.62 5.46 -7.24
CA LYS A 30 4.54 6.11 -5.93
C LYS A 30 3.46 5.47 -5.08
N VAL A 31 3.73 5.30 -3.80
CA VAL A 31 2.76 4.80 -2.82
C VAL A 31 2.55 5.85 -1.74
N ILE A 32 1.30 6.10 -1.38
CA ILE A 32 0.90 6.88 -0.21
C ILE A 32 0.24 5.91 0.75
N MET A 33 0.81 5.77 1.95
CA MET A 33 0.30 4.88 2.99
C MET A 33 -0.50 5.69 4.01
N LEU A 34 -1.76 5.32 4.22
CA LEU A 34 -2.56 5.80 5.34
C LEU A 34 -2.46 4.79 6.46
N VAL A 35 -1.92 5.24 7.59
CA VAL A 35 -1.63 4.41 8.76
C VAL A 35 -2.45 4.95 9.92
N SER A 36 -3.18 4.08 10.63
CA SER A 36 -3.81 4.45 11.88
C SER A 36 -2.76 4.49 13.01
N ALA A 37 -3.04 5.23 14.08
CA ALA A 37 -2.16 5.28 15.24
C ALA A 37 -1.87 3.87 15.81
N ASP A 38 -2.89 3.01 15.94
CA ASP A 38 -2.75 1.61 16.37
C ASP A 38 -1.81 0.80 15.45
N MET A 39 -1.91 0.97 14.12
CA MET A 39 -1.01 0.28 13.19
C MET A 39 0.43 0.82 13.25
N GLN A 40 0.60 2.09 13.58
CA GLN A 40 1.92 2.68 13.77
C GLN A 40 2.60 2.15 15.03
N GLU A 41 1.86 1.97 16.13
CA GLU A 41 2.37 1.39 17.38
C GLU A 41 2.85 -0.05 17.19
N ARG A 42 2.14 -0.85 16.38
CA ARG A 42 2.51 -2.26 16.08
C ARG A 42 3.72 -2.42 15.17
N SER A 43 4.24 -1.33 14.61
CA SER A 43 5.40 -1.33 13.72
C SER A 43 6.74 -1.15 14.47
N ASN A 44 6.72 -0.87 15.77
CA ASN A 44 7.91 -0.77 16.63
C ASN A 44 8.24 -2.12 17.27
#